data_AF-A0A524MGW2-F1
#
_entry.id   AF-A0A524MGW2-F1
#
_cell.length_a   1.000
_cell.length_b   1.000
_cell.length_c   1.000
_cell.angle_alpha   90.00
_cell.angle_beta   90.00
_cell.angle_gamma   90.00
#
_symmetry.space_group_name_H-M   'P 1'
#
loop_
_entity.id
_entity.type
_entity.pdbx_description
1 polymer ?
#
loop_
_entity_poly.entity_id
_entity_poly.type
_entity_poly.pdbx_seq_one_letter_code
_entity_poly.pdbx_strand_id
1 'polypeptide(L)' 'MEFVNKVAEIAEQEDHHPDSFIHWNEVTITAWTHAINGLFDNDFIVAAKIDEL' A
#
# COMPACT_ATOMS: atom_id res chain seq x y z
N MET A 1 0.08 -0.85 14.68
CA MET A 1 -1.25 -0.53 14.13
C MET A 1 -1.37 0.88 13.56
N GLU A 2 -0.88 1.92 14.22
CA GLU A 2 -0.97 3.30 13.69
C GLU A 2 -0.40 3.43 12.26
N PHE A 3 0.75 2.82 11.98
CA PHE A 3 1.35 2.80 10.63
C PHE A 3 0.37 2.26 9.56
N VAL A 4 -0.27 1.12 9.83
CA VAL A 4 -1.20 0.48 8.87
C VAL A 4 -2.44 1.35 8.64
N ASN A 5 -2.89 2.10 9.64
CA ASN A 5 -4.01 3.04 9.46
C ASN A 5 -3.62 4.19 8.51
N LYS A 6 -2.40 4.73 8.62
CA LYS A 6 -1.90 5.76 7.70
C LYS A 6 -1.76 5.22 6.28
N VAL A 7 -1.27 3.98 6.13
CA VAL A 7 -1.23 3.30 4.83
C VAL A 7 -2.64 3.15 4.24
N ALA A 8 -3.64 2.79 5.05
CA ALA A 8 -5.03 2.67 4.60
C ALA A 8 -5.60 4.02 4.14
N GLU A 9 -5.30 5.11 4.82
CA GLU A 9 -5.72 6.46 4.39
C GLU A 9 -5.11 6.85 3.04
N ILE A 10 -3.83 6.53 2.79
CA ILE A 10 -3.19 6.75 1.49
C ILE A 10 -3.86 5.88 0.42
N ALA A 11 -4.09 4.59 0.71
CA ALA A 11 -4.71 3.66 -0.23
C ALA A 11 -6.11 4.12 -0.68
N GLU A 12 -6.92 4.64 0.25
CA GLU A 12 -8.23 5.21 -0.07
C GLU A 12 -8.14 6.50 -0.90
N GLN A 13 -7.15 7.36 -0.64
CA GLN A 13 -6.95 8.60 -1.43
C GLN A 13 -6.54 8.32 -2.88
N GLU A 14 -5.75 7.28 -3.09
CA GLU A 14 -5.28 6.87 -4.43
C GLU A 14 -6.23 5.89 -5.14
N ASP A 15 -7.31 5.47 -4.49
CA ASP A 15 -8.22 4.41 -4.95
C ASP A 15 -7.45 3.15 -5.38
N HIS A 16 -6.46 2.76 -4.57
CA HIS A 16 -5.56 1.66 -4.87
C HIS A 16 -5.06 0.99 -3.59
N HIS A 17 -5.51 -0.25 -3.36
CA HIS A 17 -5.41 -0.92 -2.07
C HIS A 17 -4.32 -2.00 -2.06
N PRO A 18 -3.14 -1.75 -1.44
CA PRO A 18 -2.10 -2.77 -1.30
C PRO A 18 -2.43 -3.76 -0.17
N ASP A 19 -1.89 -4.97 -0.28
CA ASP A 19 -1.99 -5.98 0.76
C ASP A 19 -1.06 -5.62 1.94
N SER A 20 -1.58 -5.73 3.17
CA SER A 20 -0.81 -5.50 4.40
C SER A 20 -0.70 -6.79 5.21
N PHE A 21 0.53 -7.30 5.38
CA PHE A 21 0.82 -8.42 6.27
C PHE A 21 1.53 -7.93 7.53
N ILE A 22 0.98 -8.24 8.70
CA ILE A 22 1.46 -7.73 9.99
C ILE A 22 2.05 -8.88 10.81
N HIS A 23 3.30 -8.73 11.23
CA HIS A 23 4.00 -9.68 12.09
C HIS A 23 4.60 -8.96 13.30
N TRP A 24 3.85 -8.91 14.40
CA TRP A 24 4.22 -8.20 15.64
C TRP A 24 4.68 -6.75 15.43
N ASN A 25 5.97 -6.52 15.20
CA ASN A 25 6.59 -5.21 14.98
C ASN A 25 7.01 -4.95 13.52
N GLU A 26 6.75 -5.89 12.62
CA GLU A 26 7.01 -5.79 11.19
C GLU A 26 5.70 -5.69 10.40
N VAL A 27 5.72 -4.90 9.33
CA VAL A 27 4.64 -4.81 8.35
C VAL A 27 5.24 -4.96 6.96
N THR A 28 4.74 -5.92 6.20
CA THR A 28 5.05 -6.05 4.77
C THR A 28 3.88 -5.50 3.96
N ILE A 29 4.18 -4.56 3.05
CA ILE A 29 3.21 -4.00 2.11
C ILE A 29 3.49 -4.57 0.72
N THR A 30 2.47 -5.11 0.07
CA THR A 30 2.56 -5.59 -1.32
C THR A 30 1.60 -4.79 -2.20
N ALA A 31 2.14 -3.95 -3.08
CA ALA A 31 1.37 -3.16 -4.03
C ALA A 31 1.43 -3.80 -5.43
N TRP A 32 0.26 -4.13 -5.99
CA TRP A 32 0.12 -4.59 -7.37
C TRP A 32 -1.31 -4.37 -7.88
N THR A 33 -1.48 -4.26 -9.19
CA THR A 33 -2.78 -4.01 -9.81
C THR A 33 -3.43 -5.32 -10.26
N HIS A 34 -4.42 -5.78 -9.49
CA HIS A 34 -5.18 -7.02 -9.76
C HIS A 34 -5.79 -7.07 -11.16
N ALA A 35 -6.34 -5.95 -11.64
CA ALA A 35 -7.06 -5.88 -12.91
C ALA A 35 -6.19 -6.23 -14.13
N ILE A 36 -4.89 -5.99 -14.05
CA ILE A 36 -3.93 -6.27 -15.14
C ILE A 36 -2.98 -7.42 -14.79
N ASN A 37 -3.14 -8.03 -13.61
CA ASN A 37 -2.27 -9.08 -13.10
C ASN A 37 -0.77 -8.71 -13.20
N GLY A 38 -0.44 -7.48 -12.77
CA GLY A 38 0.89 -6.90 -12.94
C GLY A 38 1.04 -5.55 -12.24
N LEU A 39 2.11 -4.83 -12.58
CA LEU A 39 2.39 -3.50 -12.07
C LEU A 39 1.85 -2.43 -13.01
N PHE A 40 1.27 -1.39 -12.41
CA PHE A 40 0.78 -0.19 -13.05
C PHE A 40 1.27 1.05 -12.30
N ASP A 41 1.14 2.23 -12.90
CA ASP A 41 1.67 3.48 -12.34
C ASP A 41 1.17 3.75 -10.91
N ASN A 42 -0.08 3.41 -10.61
CA ASN A 42 -0.67 3.57 -9.26
C ASN A 42 0.04 2.75 -8.17
N ASP A 43 0.62 1.59 -8.52
CA ASP A 43 1.40 0.79 -7.57
C ASP A 43 2.61 1.56 -7.04
N PHE A 44 3.29 2.27 -7.95
CA PHE A 44 4.46 3.09 -7.63
C PHE A 44 4.07 4.37 -6.91
N ILE A 45 2.93 4.98 -7.25
CA ILE A 45 2.42 6.19 -6.59
C ILE A 45 2.08 5.89 -5.12
N VAL A 46 1.33 4.81 -4.86
CA VAL A 46 1.00 4.41 -3.49
C VAL A 46 2.25 4.04 -2.71
N ALA A 47 3.17 3.27 -3.30
CA ALA A 47 4.42 2.90 -2.64
C ALA A 47 5.26 4.13 -2.25
N ALA A 48 5.42 5.10 -3.16
CA ALA A 48 6.17 6.32 -2.89
C ALA A 48 5.54 7.16 -1.77
N LYS A 49 4.21 7.24 -1.70
CA LYS A 49 3.51 7.95 -0.61
C LYS A 49 3.66 7.25 0.73
N ILE A 50 3.69 5.91 0.74
CA ILE A 50 3.92 5.13 1.96
C ILE A 50 5.36 5.31 2.47
N ASP A 51 6.35 5.42 1.57
CA ASP A 51 7.76 5.66 1.94
C ASP A 51 7.98 7.01 2.65
N GLU A 52 7.06 7.96 2.53
CA GLU A 52 7.12 9.28 3.18
C GLU A 52 6.51 9.30 4.61
N LEU A 53 5.96 8.19 5.11
CA LEU A 53 5.37 8.05 6.45
C LEU A 53 6.40 7.84 7.57
#